data_AF-A0A972ZKM4-F1
#
_entry.id   AF-A0A972ZKM4-F1
#
_cell.length_a   1.000
_cell.length_b   1.000
_cell.length_c   1.000
_cell.angle_alpha   90.00
_cell.angle_beta   90.00
_cell.angle_gamma   90.00
#
_symmetry.space_group_name_H-M   'P 1'
#
loop_
_entity.id
_entity.type
_entity.pdbx_description
1 polymer ?
#
loop_
_entity_poly.entity_id
_entity_poly.type
_entity_poly.pdbx_seq_one_letter_code
_entity_poly.pdbx_strand_id
1 'polypeptide(L)'
;MSNSDFRRFLPPHDHAKIAGPTARAHAEQRLKSERAQGLFANWRKLFEQPFKGITTAGKAIPDLFSLRNEDAPTAAMVAAADSLLGKLSADQRAAACFEIGSKQWR
;
A
#
# COMPACT_ATOMS: atom_id res chain seq x y z
N MET A 1 -34.32 15.58 2.22
CA MET A 1 -33.06 14.79 2.19
C MET A 1 -33.42 13.41 1.63
N SER A 2 -32.86 13.03 0.48
CA SER A 2 -33.13 11.71 -0.11
C SER A 2 -32.59 10.62 0.81
N ASN A 3 -33.48 9.78 1.34
CA ASN A 3 -33.11 8.62 2.12
C ASN A 3 -32.65 7.52 1.16
N SER A 4 -31.39 7.59 0.76
CA SER A 4 -30.78 6.62 -0.16
C SER A 4 -30.58 5.29 0.54
N ASP A 5 -31.63 4.47 0.59
CA ASP A 5 -31.55 3.13 1.17
C ASP A 5 -30.79 2.20 0.22
N PHE A 6 -29.47 2.21 0.38
CA PHE A 6 -28.52 1.41 -0.38
C PHE A 6 -28.61 -0.08 -0.04
N ARG A 7 -29.32 -0.46 1.05
CA ARG A 7 -29.43 -1.87 1.48
C ARG A 7 -30.15 -2.73 0.45
N ARG A 8 -31.04 -2.16 -0.36
CA ARG A 8 -31.70 -2.86 -1.48
C ARG A 8 -30.75 -3.38 -2.55
N PHE A 9 -29.53 -2.83 -2.62
CA PHE A 9 -28.50 -3.24 -3.59
C PHE A 9 -27.47 -4.20 -2.98
N LEU A 10 -27.55 -4.46 -1.67
CA LEU A 10 -26.70 -5.45 -1.02
C LEU A 10 -27.34 -6.83 -1.20
N PRO A 11 -26.56 -7.86 -1.58
CA PRO A 11 -27.04 -9.23 -1.54
C PRO A 11 -27.52 -9.57 -0.11
N PRO A 12 -28.68 -10.22 0.05
CA PRO A 12 -29.11 -10.69 1.36
C PRO A 12 -28.11 -11.70 1.94
N HIS A 13 -28.08 -11.84 3.26
CA HIS A 13 -27.02 -12.57 3.98
C HIS A 13 -26.84 -14.03 3.53
N ASP A 14 -27.93 -14.67 3.09
CA ASP A 14 -27.98 -16.02 2.54
C ASP A 14 -27.42 -16.12 1.10
N HIS A 15 -27.33 -15.00 0.38
CA HIS A 15 -26.79 -14.88 -0.97
C HIS A 15 -25.40 -14.19 -1.02
N ALA A 16 -24.81 -13.92 0.14
CA ALA A 16 -23.51 -13.29 0.22
C ALA A 16 -22.43 -14.19 -0.42
N LYS A 17 -21.65 -13.64 -1.35
CA LYS A 17 -20.49 -14.32 -1.98
C LYS A 17 -19.30 -14.50 -1.02
N ILE A 18 -19.49 -14.15 0.26
CA ILE A 18 -18.50 -14.23 1.31
C ILE A 18 -18.50 -15.68 1.82
N ALA A 19 -17.47 -16.41 1.45
CA ALA A 19 -17.17 -17.71 2.03
C ALA A 19 -16.76 -17.55 3.52
N GLY A 20 -17.44 -18.25 4.43
CA GLY A 20 -17.16 -18.21 5.88
C GLY A 20 -17.83 -17.05 6.64
N PRO A 21 -17.78 -17.07 7.99
CA PRO A 21 -18.57 -16.18 8.85
C PRO A 21 -18.00 -14.77 9.00
N THR A 22 -16.76 -14.51 8.54
CA THR A 22 -16.09 -13.21 8.70
C THR A 22 -15.34 -12.81 7.44
N ALA A 23 -15.10 -11.50 7.28
CA ALA A 23 -14.26 -10.99 6.19
C ALA A 23 -12.86 -11.62 6.16
N ARG A 24 -12.30 -11.93 7.34
CA ARG A 24 -11.00 -12.60 7.46
C ARG A 24 -11.06 -14.05 7.00
N ALA A 25 -12.06 -14.82 7.46
CA ALA A 25 -12.26 -16.20 7.01
C ALA A 25 -12.48 -16.28 5.49
N HIS A 26 -13.20 -15.30 4.94
CA HIS A 26 -13.37 -15.17 3.49
C HIS A 26 -12.05 -14.95 2.76
N ALA A 27 -11.25 -13.99 3.21
CA ALA A 27 -9.95 -13.72 2.62
C ALA A 27 -9.05 -14.97 2.67
N GLU A 28 -8.97 -15.64 3.82
CA GLU A 28 -8.20 -16.88 4.00
C GLU A 28 -8.64 -17.98 3.04
N GLN A 29 -9.95 -18.17 2.87
CA GLN A 29 -10.47 -19.17 1.93
C GLN A 29 -10.21 -18.78 0.47
N ARG A 30 -10.35 -17.51 0.11
CA ARG A 30 -10.08 -17.02 -1.26
C ARG A 30 -8.61 -17.17 -1.65
N LEU A 31 -7.69 -16.95 -0.69
CA LEU A 31 -6.25 -17.12 -0.90
C LEU A 31 -5.84 -18.56 -1.22
N LYS A 32 -6.66 -19.57 -0.88
CA LYS A 32 -6.39 -20.97 -1.21
C LYS A 32 -6.66 -21.32 -2.67
N SER A 33 -7.36 -20.48 -3.43
CA SER A 33 -7.65 -20.75 -4.84
C SER A 33 -6.40 -20.61 -5.72
N GLU A 34 -6.26 -21.48 -6.73
CA GLU A 34 -5.14 -21.44 -7.68
C GLU A 34 -5.02 -20.06 -8.37
N ARG A 35 -6.17 -19.46 -8.71
CA ARG A 35 -6.21 -18.11 -9.29
C ARG A 35 -5.58 -17.06 -8.37
N ALA A 36 -5.89 -17.10 -7.08
CA ALA A 36 -5.32 -16.15 -6.11
C ALA A 36 -3.82 -16.42 -5.93
N GLN A 37 -3.42 -17.68 -5.78
CA GLN A 37 -2.01 -18.06 -5.66
C GLN A 37 -1.19 -17.61 -6.88
N GLY A 38 -1.71 -17.84 -8.09
CA GLY A 38 -1.08 -17.39 -9.33
C GLY A 38 -0.97 -15.87 -9.43
N LEU A 39 -2.00 -15.14 -9.02
CA LEU A 39 -1.99 -13.67 -8.98
C LEU A 39 -0.89 -13.14 -8.04
N PHE A 40 -0.85 -13.61 -6.80
CA PHE A 40 0.15 -13.18 -5.82
C PHE A 40 1.57 -13.63 -6.18
N ALA A 41 1.73 -14.80 -6.80
CA ALA A 41 3.00 -15.25 -7.33
C ALA A 41 3.51 -14.33 -8.43
N ASN A 42 2.63 -13.91 -9.36
CA ASN A 42 2.97 -12.95 -10.40
C ASN A 42 3.35 -11.58 -9.82
N TRP A 43 2.56 -11.07 -8.87
CA TRP A 43 2.88 -9.80 -8.20
C TRP A 43 4.19 -9.84 -7.44
N ARG A 44 4.51 -10.96 -6.77
CA ARG A 44 5.81 -11.14 -6.10
C ARG A 44 6.97 -11.05 -7.09
N LYS A 45 6.87 -11.73 -8.24
CA LYS A 45 7.87 -11.66 -9.31
C LYS A 45 8.05 -10.22 -9.82
N LEU A 46 6.97 -9.45 -9.97
CA LEU A 46 7.04 -8.05 -10.37
C LEU A 46 7.67 -7.17 -9.28
N PHE A 47 7.31 -7.39 -8.02
CA PHE A 47 7.86 -6.65 -6.87
C PHE A 47 9.36 -6.88 -6.67
N GLU A 48 9.88 -8.03 -7.08
CA GLU A 48 11.31 -8.32 -7.06
C GLU A 48 12.09 -7.55 -8.12
N GLN A 49 11.44 -7.07 -9.18
CA GLN A 49 12.08 -6.24 -10.19
C GLN A 49 12.26 -4.79 -9.71
N PRO A 50 13.31 -4.08 -10.14
CA PRO A 50 13.44 -2.66 -9.87
C PRO A 50 12.26 -1.87 -10.43
N PHE A 51 11.58 -1.10 -9.57
CA PHE A 51 10.52 -0.18 -10.02
C PHE A 51 11.14 0.98 -10.78
N LYS A 52 10.63 1.27 -11.98
CA LYS A 52 11.15 2.30 -12.89
C LYS A 52 10.17 3.48 -13.09
N GLY A 53 9.13 3.56 -12.26
CA GLY A 53 8.05 4.53 -12.43
C GLY A 53 6.97 4.10 -13.42
N ILE A 54 5.93 4.92 -13.54
CA ILE A 54 4.88 4.80 -14.57
C ILE A 54 5.17 5.85 -15.63
N THR A 55 5.32 5.42 -16.89
CA THR A 55 5.64 6.32 -18.01
C THR A 55 4.67 6.06 -19.15
N THR A 56 4.34 7.09 -19.92
CA THR A 56 3.37 7.00 -21.02
C THR A 56 3.86 6.11 -22.17
N ALA A 57 5.18 6.02 -22.38
CA ALA A 57 5.81 5.27 -23.46
C ALA A 57 6.64 4.06 -22.99
N GLY A 58 6.52 3.67 -21.71
CA GLY A 58 7.32 2.57 -21.13
C GLY A 58 8.83 2.87 -20.99
N LYS A 59 9.25 4.13 -21.16
CA LYS A 59 10.63 4.59 -21.02
C LYS A 59 10.71 5.70 -19.98
N ALA A 60 11.66 5.58 -19.05
CA ALA A 60 11.97 6.63 -18.08
C ALA A 60 12.36 7.93 -18.80
N ILE A 61 11.80 9.04 -18.33
CA ILE A 61 12.13 10.38 -18.84
C ILE A 61 13.27 10.92 -17.98
N PRO A 62 14.51 11.02 -18.49
CA PRO A 62 15.62 11.59 -17.73
C PRO A 62 15.33 13.06 -17.43
N ASP A 63 15.82 13.53 -16.28
CA ASP A 63 15.80 14.96 -15.89
C ASP A 63 14.39 15.60 -15.91
N LEU A 64 13.34 14.80 -15.71
CA LEU A 64 11.94 15.27 -15.72
C LEU A 64 11.68 16.39 -14.70
N PHE A 65 12.37 16.33 -13.56
CA PHE A 65 12.31 17.34 -12.51
C PHE A 65 13.72 17.82 -12.17
N SER A 66 13.95 19.12 -12.30
CA SER A 66 15.18 19.78 -11.85
C SER A 66 15.17 19.91 -10.32
N LEU A 67 16.31 19.69 -9.67
CA LEU A 67 16.48 20.04 -8.25
C LEU A 67 16.33 21.56 -8.09
N ARG A 68 15.36 21.97 -7.26
CA ARG A 68 15.11 23.38 -6.95
C ARG A 68 14.51 23.49 -5.55
N ASN A 69 14.54 24.70 -5.01
CA ASN A 69 13.76 25.01 -3.83
C ASN A 69 12.27 25.03 -4.21
N GLU A 70 11.47 24.21 -3.53
CA GLU A 70 10.00 24.12 -3.68
C GLU A 70 9.29 24.76 -2.46
N ASP A 71 10.02 25.53 -1.64
CA ASP A 71 9.57 26.10 -0.37
C ASP A 71 9.00 25.06 0.61
N ALA A 72 9.48 23.81 0.48
CA ALA A 72 9.12 22.73 1.38
C ALA A 72 9.62 23.05 2.80
N PRO A 73 8.81 22.83 3.85
CA PRO A 73 9.17 23.13 5.24
C PRO A 73 10.08 22.04 5.83
N THR A 74 11.20 21.75 5.17
CA THR A 74 12.10 20.62 5.47
C THR A 74 12.53 20.61 6.93
N ALA A 75 12.85 21.76 7.52
CA ALA A 75 13.23 21.85 8.94
C ALA A 75 12.11 21.40 9.88
N ALA A 76 10.87 21.81 9.61
CA ALA A 76 9.71 21.41 10.41
C ALA A 76 9.39 19.91 10.24
N MET A 77 9.55 19.38 9.03
CA MET A 77 9.36 17.95 8.74
C MET A 77 10.39 17.09 9.48
N VAL A 78 11.66 17.49 9.48
CA VAL A 78 12.74 16.80 10.22
C VAL A 78 12.46 16.84 11.72
N ALA A 79 12.13 18.01 12.28
CA ALA A 79 11.80 18.13 13.70
C ALA A 79 10.61 17.25 14.11
N ALA A 80 9.57 17.16 13.27
CA ALA A 80 8.43 16.28 13.51
C ALA A 80 8.82 14.79 13.46
N ALA A 81 9.65 14.39 12.49
CA ALA A 81 10.16 13.03 12.39
C ALA A 81 11.00 12.64 13.62
N ASP A 82 11.92 13.52 14.04
CA ASP A 82 12.77 13.30 15.22
C ASP A 82 11.92 13.22 16.50
N SER A 83 10.90 14.07 16.64
CA SER A 83 9.98 14.01 17.77
C SER A 83 9.21 12.70 17.85
N LEU A 84 8.77 12.15 16.70
CA LEU A 84 8.13 10.85 16.63
C LEU A 84 9.11 9.74 17.01
N LEU A 85 10.29 9.72 16.37
CA LEU A 85 11.30 8.69 16.57
C LEU A 85 11.81 8.66 18.02
N GLY A 86 11.87 9.81 18.70
CA GLY A 86 12.25 9.92 20.12
C GLY A 86 11.24 9.32 21.10
N LYS A 87 10.00 9.05 20.66
CA LYS A 87 8.95 8.40 21.48
C LYS A 87 8.91 6.88 21.32
N LEU A 88 9.64 6.34 20.35
CA LEU A 88 9.64 4.91 20.05
C LEU A 88 10.66 4.18 20.93
N SER A 89 10.31 2.95 21.33
CA SER A 89 11.31 2.02 21.86
C SER A 89 12.35 1.66 20.80
N ALA A 90 13.46 1.03 21.20
CA ALA A 90 14.47 0.55 20.27
C ALA A 90 13.88 -0.39 19.21
N ASP A 91 13.03 -1.33 19.62
CA ASP A 91 12.37 -2.29 18.73
C ASP A 91 11.39 -1.60 17.77
N GLN A 92 10.61 -0.65 18.28
CA GLN A 92 9.67 0.13 17.46
C GLN A 92 10.41 0.99 16.43
N ARG A 93 11.53 1.60 16.83
CA ARG A 93 12.38 2.40 15.92
C ARG A 93 13.00 1.52 14.84
N ALA A 94 13.49 0.34 15.19
CA ALA A 94 14.02 -0.63 14.23
C ALA A 94 12.95 -1.11 13.24
N ALA A 95 11.71 -1.27 13.68
CA ALA A 95 10.59 -1.65 12.82
C ALA A 95 10.06 -0.50 11.93
N ALA A 96 10.32 0.76 12.30
CA ALA A 96 9.81 1.93 11.59
C ALA A 96 10.84 2.59 10.64
N CYS A 97 12.14 2.35 10.84
CA CYS A 97 13.21 2.93 10.03
C CYS A 97 13.73 1.93 8.99
N PHE A 98 13.86 2.36 7.75
CA PHE A 98 14.39 1.55 6.66
C PHE A 98 15.52 2.27 5.92
N GLU A 99 16.48 1.52 5.39
CA GLU A 99 17.51 2.07 4.51
C GLU A 99 16.88 2.75 3.27
N ILE A 100 17.54 3.76 2.71
CA ILE A 100 17.02 4.51 1.55
C ILE A 100 16.73 3.62 0.33
N GLY A 101 17.47 2.52 0.18
CA GLY A 101 17.27 1.52 -0.88
C GLY A 101 16.26 0.42 -0.54
N SER A 102 15.60 0.49 0.62
CA SER A 102 14.68 -0.55 1.07
C SER A 102 13.50 -0.73 0.11
N LYS A 103 13.07 -1.98 -0.06
CA LYS A 103 11.86 -2.31 -0.82
C LYS A 103 10.57 -1.77 -0.19
N GLN A 104 10.61 -1.33 1.08
CA GLN A 104 9.46 -0.78 1.81
C GLN A 104 9.03 0.61 1.32
N TRP A 105 9.87 1.33 0.57
CA TRP A 105 9.54 2.65 0.02
C TRP A 105 8.73 2.59 -1.29
N ARG A 106 8.25 1.40 -1.68
CA ARG A 106 7.54 1.13 -2.93
C ARG A 106 6.17 0.53 -2.69
#